data_AF-A0A2M8CL12-F1
#
_entry.id   AF-A0A2M8CL12-F1
#
_cell.length_a   1.000
_cell.length_b   1.000
_cell.length_c   1.000
_cell.angle_alpha   90.00
_cell.angle_beta   90.00
_cell.angle_gamma   90.00
#
_symmetry.space_group_name_H-M   'P 1'
#
loop_
_entity.id
_entity.type
_entity.pdbx_description
1 polymer ?
#
loop_
_entity_poly.entity_id
_entity_poly.type
_entity_poly.pdbx_seq_one_letter_code
_entity_poly.pdbx_strand_id
1 'polypeptide(L)'
;NLADEMAIILLLFGLALLAVSKQKLEKDHYMKMRVNALVWSVFLNTILMVVAALTFFGMGYLIILIINTFSQLVIYLILFNILLVSDVIKRNRKEPSIY
;
A
#
# COMPACT_ATOMS: atom_id res chain seq x y z
N ASN A 1 -26.04 9.33 7.26
CA ASN A 1 -25.06 8.36 7.81
C ASN A 1 -24.86 7.09 6.98
N LEU A 2 -25.75 6.69 6.07
CA LEU A 2 -25.45 5.60 5.13
C LEU A 2 -24.36 5.96 4.09
N ALA A 3 -24.27 7.23 3.67
CA ALA A 3 -23.33 7.67 2.65
C ALA A 3 -21.85 7.55 3.10
N ASP A 4 -21.55 7.90 4.35
CA ASP A 4 -20.18 7.82 4.90
C ASP A 4 -19.74 6.36 5.06
N GLU A 5 -20.64 5.49 5.53
CA GLU A 5 -20.39 4.05 5.65
C GLU A 5 -20.14 3.41 4.28
N MET A 6 -20.95 3.76 3.27
CA MET A 6 -20.75 3.32 1.89
C MET A 6 -19.43 3.82 1.30
N ALA A 7 -19.03 5.06 1.60
CA ALA A 7 -17.77 5.63 1.12
C ALA A 7 -16.57 4.86 1.67
N ILE A 8 -16.57 4.49 2.96
CA ILE A 8 -15.50 3.71 3.59
C ILE A 8 -15.43 2.30 2.97
N ILE A 9 -16.58 1.64 2.78
CA ILE A 9 -16.64 0.30 2.16
C ILE A 9 -16.12 0.35 0.72
N LEU A 10 -16.58 1.31 -0.09
CA LEU A 10 -16.12 1.48 -1.47
C LEU A 10 -14.64 1.80 -1.55
N LEU A 11 -14.12 2.60 -0.63
CA LEU A 11 -12.70 2.95 -0.55
C LEU A 11 -11.85 1.72 -0.23
N LEU A 12 -12.23 0.92 0.77
CA LEU A 12 -11.54 -0.32 1.13
C LEU A 12 -11.59 -1.33 -0.02
N PHE A 13 -12.76 -1.48 -0.64
CA PHE A 13 -12.94 -2.41 -1.76
C PHE A 13 -12.14 -1.97 -2.99
N GLY A 14 -12.13 -0.68 -3.31
CA GLY A 14 -11.33 -0.11 -4.39
C GLY A 14 -9.83 -0.31 -4.17
N LEU A 15 -9.34 -0.04 -2.96
CA LEU A 15 -7.94 -0.29 -2.60
C LEU A 15 -7.57 -1.77 -2.68
N ALA A 16 -8.46 -2.67 -2.22
CA ALA A 16 -8.25 -4.11 -2.32
C ALA A 16 -8.19 -4.57 -3.79
N LEU A 17 -9.10 -4.09 -4.64
CA LEU A 17 -9.09 -4.38 -6.09
C LEU A 17 -7.81 -3.86 -6.76
N LEU A 18 -7.37 -2.64 -6.43
CA LEU A 18 -6.11 -2.09 -6.90
C LEU A 18 -4.92 -2.96 -6.49
N ALA A 19 -4.91 -3.47 -5.25
CA ALA A 19 -3.86 -4.33 -4.77
C ALA A 19 -3.81 -5.70 -5.47
N VAL A 20 -4.96 -6.21 -5.91
CA VAL A 20 -5.07 -7.51 -6.60
C VAL A 20 -5.04 -7.38 -8.12
N SER A 21 -5.02 -6.16 -8.67
CA SER A 21 -4.99 -5.90 -10.11
C SER A 21 -3.74 -6.51 -10.77
N LYS A 22 -3.89 -7.74 -11.28
CA LYS A 22 -2.84 -8.45 -12.01
C LYS A 22 -2.60 -7.79 -13.36
N GLN A 23 -1.36 -7.42 -13.65
CA GLN A 23 -0.95 -7.15 -15.02
C GLN A 23 -0.66 -8.51 -15.67
N LYS A 24 -1.43 -8.84 -16.71
CA LYS A 24 -1.51 -10.14 -17.39
C LYS A 24 -0.20 -10.64 -18.06
N LEU A 25 0.92 -9.94 -17.84
CA LEU A 25 2.22 -10.11 -18.49
C LEU A 25 3.39 -10.03 -17.48
N GLU A 26 3.17 -10.41 -16.21
CA GLU A 26 4.22 -10.36 -15.19
C GLU A 26 5.20 -11.53 -15.28
N LYS A 27 6.44 -11.22 -15.67
CA LYS A 27 7.62 -12.02 -15.32
C LYS A 27 7.67 -12.18 -13.78
N ASP A 28 8.14 -13.33 -13.28
CA ASP A 28 8.24 -13.69 -11.84
C ASP A 28 8.75 -12.57 -10.91
N HIS A 29 9.56 -11.66 -11.44
CA HIS A 29 10.08 -10.48 -10.75
C HIS A 29 8.99 -9.58 -10.14
N TYR A 30 7.95 -9.25 -10.89
CA TYR A 30 6.93 -8.30 -10.41
C TYR A 30 6.02 -8.93 -9.35
N MET A 31 5.76 -10.23 -9.43
CA MET A 31 5.06 -10.99 -8.40
C MET A 31 5.83 -10.95 -7.07
N LYS A 32 7.14 -11.18 -7.10
CA LYS A 32 8.00 -11.06 -5.90
C LYS A 32 8.01 -9.64 -5.34
N MET A 33 8.05 -8.63 -6.21
CA MET A 33 8.01 -7.22 -5.80
C MET A 33 6.72 -6.85 -5.09
N ARG A 34 5.57 -7.36 -5.56
CA ARG A 34 4.26 -7.17 -4.90
C ARG A 34 4.20 -7.79 -3.52
N VAL A 35 4.65 -9.04 -3.38
CA VAL A 35 4.67 -9.73 -2.08
C VAL A 35 5.61 -8.99 -1.12
N ASN A 36 6.78 -8.57 -1.58
CA ASN A 36 7.72 -7.80 -0.77
C ASN A 36 7.11 -6.47 -0.31
N ALA A 37 6.47 -5.71 -1.21
CA ALA A 37 5.77 -4.47 -0.86
C ALA A 37 4.65 -4.72 0.18
N LEU A 38 3.93 -5.83 0.06
CA LEU A 38 2.89 -6.23 1.02
C LEU A 38 3.47 -6.48 2.41
N VAL A 39 4.54 -7.27 2.51
CA VAL A 39 5.19 -7.53 3.80
C VAL A 39 5.72 -6.24 4.44
N TRP A 40 6.37 -5.38 3.66
CA TRP A 40 6.88 -4.09 4.16
C TRP A 40 5.77 -3.15 4.61
N SER A 41 4.64 -3.14 3.90
CA SER A 41 3.48 -2.35 4.31
C SER A 41 2.94 -2.80 5.67
N VAL A 42 2.80 -4.12 5.90
CA VAL A 42 2.35 -4.68 7.18
C VAL A 42 3.27 -4.23 8.30
N PHE A 43 4.58 -4.32 8.08
CA PHE A 43 5.57 -3.96 9.08
C PHE A 43 5.50 -2.47 9.45
N LEU A 44 5.48 -1.57 8.45
CA LEU A 44 5.37 -0.13 8.69
C LEU A 44 4.05 0.25 9.37
N ASN A 45 2.94 -0.33 8.92
CA ASN A 45 1.63 -0.06 9.51
C ASN A 45 1.55 -0.56 10.96
N THR A 46 2.19 -1.70 11.26
CA THR A 46 2.29 -2.24 12.62
C THR A 46 3.12 -1.32 13.52
N ILE A 47 4.26 -0.81 13.04
CA ILE A 47 5.07 0.15 13.80
C ILE A 47 4.26 1.42 14.10
N LEU A 48 3.57 1.97 13.09
CA LEU A 48 2.72 3.15 13.27
C LEU A 48 1.60 2.88 14.29
N MET A 49 1.00 1.68 14.26
CA MET A 49 -0.02 1.29 15.22
C MET A 49 0.54 1.25 16.65
N VAL A 50 1.71 0.65 16.84
CA VAL A 50 2.36 0.55 18.16
C VAL A 50 2.69 1.95 18.69
N VAL A 51 3.25 2.82 17.86
CA VAL A 51 3.54 4.21 18.24
C VAL A 51 2.24 4.94 18.60
N ALA A 52 1.18 4.76 17.82
CA ALA A 52 -0.11 5.37 18.10
C ALA A 52 -0.71 4.89 19.43
N ALA A 53 -0.62 3.59 19.72
CA ALA A 53 -1.10 3.00 20.98
C ALA A 53 -0.34 3.51 22.21
N LEU A 54 0.93 3.91 22.05
CA LEU A 54 1.74 4.48 23.14
C LEU A 54 1.52 5.99 23.34
N THR A 55 1.05 6.70 22.31
CA THR A 55 0.99 8.18 22.31
C THR A 55 -0.41 8.75 22.42
N PHE A 56 -1.44 8.05 21.91
CA PHE A 56 -2.81 8.53 21.88
C PHE A 56 -3.72 7.71 22.80
N PHE A 57 -4.67 8.39 23.45
CA PHE A 57 -5.63 7.79 24.37
C PHE A 57 -7.05 8.33 24.14
N GLY A 58 -8.05 7.61 24.64
CA GLY A 58 -9.46 8.03 24.56
C GLY A 58 -10.01 8.09 23.13
N MET A 59 -10.87 9.07 22.82
CA MET A 59 -11.50 9.19 21.50
C MET A 59 -10.50 9.41 20.36
N GLY A 60 -9.37 10.08 20.63
CA GLY A 60 -8.32 10.29 19.62
C GLY A 60 -7.72 8.97 19.12
N TYR A 61 -7.57 7.99 20.02
CA TYR A 61 -7.09 6.66 19.65
C TYR A 61 -8.08 5.90 18.76
N LEU A 62 -9.40 6.04 19.00
CA LEU A 62 -10.44 5.41 18.17
C LEU A 62 -10.39 5.90 16.72
N ILE A 63 -10.16 7.20 16.50
CA ILE A 63 -10.01 7.76 15.16
C ILE A 63 -8.78 7.17 14.47
N ILE A 64 -7.68 7.00 15.20
CA ILE A 64 -6.46 6.41 14.64
C ILE A 64 -6.67 4.94 14.27
N LEU A 65 -7.42 4.16 15.07
CA LEU A 65 -7.80 2.79 14.72
C LEU A 65 -8.60 2.72 13.42
N ILE A 66 -9.55 3.64 13.22
CA ILE A 66 -10.32 3.74 11.97
C ILE A 66 -9.38 4.02 10.80
N ILE A 67 -8.49 5.01 10.95
CA ILE A 67 -7.49 5.36 9.93
C ILE A 67 -6.56 4.17 9.63
N ASN A 68 -6.21 3.39 10.65
CA ASN A 68 -5.30 2.26 10.50
C ASN A 68 -5.85 1.18 9.54
N THR A 69 -7.17 1.03 9.50
CA THR A 69 -7.85 -0.02 8.72
C THR A 69 -7.58 0.11 7.22
N PHE A 70 -7.38 1.33 6.71
CA PHE A 70 -7.02 1.57 5.31
C PHE A 70 -5.57 2.02 5.10
N SER A 71 -4.88 2.52 6.14
CA SER A 71 -3.48 2.97 6.00
C SER A 71 -2.56 1.85 5.53
N GLN A 72 -2.81 0.62 5.96
CA GLN A 72 -2.09 -0.56 5.48
C GLN A 72 -2.11 -0.67 3.94
N LEU A 73 -3.30 -0.56 3.35
CA LEU A 73 -3.49 -0.66 1.89
C LEU A 73 -2.90 0.55 1.16
N VAL A 74 -2.97 1.74 1.77
CA VAL A 74 -2.38 2.96 1.22
C VAL A 74 -0.85 2.87 1.20
N ILE A 75 -0.23 2.46 2.31
CA ILE A 75 1.23 2.26 2.41
C ILE A 75 1.69 1.22 1.38
N TYR A 76 0.95 0.11 1.26
CA TYR A 76 1.21 -0.90 0.24
C TYR A 76 1.24 -0.31 -1.17
N LEU A 77 0.21 0.45 -1.55
CA LEU A 77 0.09 1.01 -2.89
C LEU A 77 1.22 2.01 -3.19
N ILE A 78 1.59 2.84 -2.21
CA ILE A 78 2.70 3.80 -2.34
C ILE A 78 4.03 3.06 -2.53
N LEU A 79 4.35 2.10 -1.64
CA LEU A 79 5.58 1.32 -1.72
C LEU A 79 5.69 0.56 -3.04
N PHE A 80 4.60 -0.06 -3.47
CA PHE A 80 4.58 -0.81 -4.73
C PHE A 80 4.86 0.10 -5.93
N ASN A 81 4.23 1.28 -6.00
CA ASN A 81 4.48 2.25 -7.07
C ASN A 81 5.92 2.78 -7.06
N ILE A 82 6.47 3.10 -5.90
CA ILE A 82 7.87 3.56 -5.77
C ILE A 82 8.83 2.48 -6.27
N LEU A 83 8.62 1.23 -5.85
CA LEU A 83 9.45 0.10 -6.27
C LEU A 83 9.36 -0.12 -7.80
N LEU A 84 8.16 -0.04 -8.37
CA LEU A 84 7.93 -0.14 -9.81
C LEU A 84 8.70 0.93 -10.59
N VAL A 85 8.55 2.20 -10.21
CA VAL A 85 9.26 3.32 -10.86
C VAL A 85 10.77 3.16 -10.74
N SER A 86 11.26 2.73 -9.58
CA SER A 86 12.68 2.48 -9.37
C SER A 86 13.23 1.35 -10.26
N ASP A 87 12.45 0.29 -10.51
CA ASP A 87 12.83 -0.82 -11.39
C ASP A 87 12.92 -0.36 -12.84
N VAL A 88 11.94 0.44 -13.31
CA VAL A 88 11.91 1.03 -14.65
C VAL A 88 13.14 1.90 -14.90
N ILE A 89 13.48 2.79 -13.95
CA ILE A 89 14.66 3.67 -14.06
C ILE A 89 15.96 2.86 -14.09
N LYS A 90 16.06 1.78 -13.28
CA LYS A 90 17.25 0.92 -13.26
C LYS A 90 17.43 0.15 -14.57
N ARG A 91 16.35 -0.31 -15.19
CA ARG A 91 16.42 -0.96 -16.52
C ARG A 91 16.84 0.00 -17.61
N ASN A 92 16.23 1.19 -17.67
CA ASN A 92 16.57 2.20 -18.68
C ASN A 92 18.04 2.65 -18.60
N ARG A 93 18.66 2.62 -17.40
CA ARG A 93 20.10 2.88 -17.24
C ARG A 93 21.02 1.75 -17.72
N LYS A 94 20.55 0.49 -17.69
CA LYS A 94 21.36 -0.68 -18.09
C LYS A 94 21.28 -0.96 -19.59
N GLU A 95 20.18 -0.56 -20.23
CA GLU A 95 19.95 -0.66 -21.66
C GLU A 95 19.55 0.74 -22.18
N PRO A 96 20.48 1.73 -22.18
CA PRO A 96 20.17 3.03 -22.76
C PRO A 96 19.79 2.78 -24.21
N SER A 97 18.56 3.15 -24.60
CA SER A 97 18.05 2.89 -25.93
C SER A 97 19.06 3.39 -26.96
N ILE A 98 19.61 2.48 -27.75
CA ILE A 98 20.43 2.82 -28.90
C ILE A 98 19.47 3.45 -29.93
N TYR A 99 19.35 4.77 -29.87
CA TYR A 99 18.87 5.63 -30.93
C TYR A 99 19.74 6.88 -30.95
#